data_AF-A0A961MGF2-F1
#
_entry.id   AF-A0A961MGF2-F1
#
_cell.length_a   1.000
_cell.length_b   1.000
_cell.length_c   1.000
_cell.angle_alpha   90.00
_cell.angle_beta   90.00
_cell.angle_gamma   90.00
#
_symmetry.space_group_name_H-M   'P 1'
#
loop_
_entity.id
_entity.type
_entity.pdbx_description
1 polymer ?
#
loop_
_entity_poly.entity_id
_entity_poly.type
_entity_poly.pdbx_seq_one_letter_code
_entity_poly.pdbx_strand_id
1 'polypeptide(L)'
;KFEDLAARFNTYGGWAVLVAGVTPFPYKVITIFSGATQLSLPLFVGVSVLARALRFFIVAALLWKFGAPIRDFIERRLGLLFTLFVVLLIGGFYATRYL
;
A
#
# COMPACT_ATOMS: atom_id res chain seq x y z
N LYS A 1 -22.43 -5.02 -9.92
CA LYS A 1 -21.88 -4.15 -8.84
C LYS A 1 -20.48 -4.58 -8.40
N PHE A 2 -20.27 -5.76 -7.80
CA PHE A 2 -18.91 -6.22 -7.44
C PHE A 2 -18.09 -6.62 -8.68
N GLU A 3 -18.69 -7.32 -9.65
CA GLU A 3 -18.00 -7.73 -10.88
C GLU A 3 -17.50 -6.53 -11.71
N ASP A 4 -18.30 -5.47 -11.81
CA ASP A 4 -17.89 -4.21 -12.47
C ASP A 4 -16.69 -3.56 -11.77
N LEU A 5 -16.67 -3.60 -10.43
CA LEU A 5 -15.57 -3.11 -9.61
C LEU A 5 -14.33 -3.98 -9.78
N ALA A 6 -14.48 -5.30 -9.82
CA ALA A 6 -13.40 -6.25 -10.04
C ALA A 6 -12.78 -6.09 -11.44
N ALA A 7 -13.61 -5.90 -12.48
CA ALA A 7 -13.15 -5.64 -13.84
C ALA A 7 -12.35 -4.33 -13.94
N ARG A 8 -12.87 -3.26 -13.34
CA ARG A 8 -12.17 -1.96 -13.25
C ARG A 8 -10.87 -2.09 -12.45
N PHE A 9 -10.89 -2.80 -11.33
CA PHE A 9 -9.69 -3.03 -10.53
C PHE A 9 -8.65 -3.82 -11.33
N ASN A 10 -9.02 -4.91 -12.00
CA ASN A 10 -8.07 -5.74 -12.75
C ASN A 10 -7.42 -4.98 -13.92
N THR A 11 -8.10 -3.96 -14.47
CA THR A 11 -7.53 -3.06 -15.47
C THR A 11 -6.37 -2.23 -14.90
N TYR A 12 -6.47 -1.80 -13.64
CA TYR A 12 -5.47 -0.97 -12.95
C TYR A 12 -4.72 -1.71 -11.84
N GLY A 13 -4.88 -3.04 -11.74
CA GLY A 13 -4.53 -3.79 -10.54
C GLY A 13 -3.03 -3.77 -10.26
N GLY A 14 -2.21 -3.78 -11.32
CA GLY A 14 -0.78 -3.57 -11.21
C GLY A 14 -0.44 -2.21 -10.57
N TRP A 15 -1.00 -1.11 -11.05
CA TRP A 15 -0.77 0.21 -10.47
C TRP A 15 -1.26 0.28 -9.02
N ALA A 16 -2.42 -0.30 -8.72
CA ALA A 16 -2.97 -0.34 -7.37
C ALA A 16 -2.04 -1.10 -6.40
N VAL A 17 -1.52 -2.26 -6.80
CA VAL A 17 -0.58 -3.07 -6.02
C VAL A 17 0.76 -2.35 -5.82
N LEU A 18 1.26 -1.66 -6.87
CA LEU A 18 2.52 -0.91 -6.80
C LEU A 18 2.40 0.25 -5.80
N VAL A 19 1.39 1.10 -5.94
CA VAL A 19 1.18 2.27 -5.08
C VAL A 19 0.92 1.84 -3.65
N ALA A 20 0.01 0.88 -3.44
CA ALA A 20 -0.27 0.33 -2.11
C ALA A 20 0.95 -0.39 -1.51
N GLY A 21 1.86 -0.90 -2.36
CA GLY A 21 3.04 -1.62 -1.94
C GLY A 21 4.20 -0.73 -1.47
N VAL A 22 4.33 0.46 -2.08
CA VAL A 22 5.39 1.44 -1.81
C VAL A 22 4.98 2.41 -0.69
N THR A 23 3.71 2.74 -0.59
CA THR A 23 3.16 3.66 0.43
C THR A 23 3.05 2.98 1.81
N PRO A 24 2.83 3.74 2.91
CA PRO A 24 2.51 3.17 4.22
C PRO A 24 1.13 2.49 4.29
N PHE A 25 0.45 2.28 3.17
CA PHE A 25 -0.82 1.59 3.08
C PHE A 25 -0.71 0.11 3.56
N PRO A 26 -1.74 -0.45 4.24
CA PRO A 26 -1.73 -1.84 4.68
C PRO A 26 -1.69 -2.82 3.51
N TYR A 27 -0.51 -3.36 3.22
CA TYR A 27 -0.32 -4.22 2.06
C TYR A 27 -1.19 -5.49 2.05
N LYS A 28 -1.57 -6.00 3.23
CA LYS A 28 -2.46 -7.16 3.32
C LYS A 28 -3.84 -6.87 2.73
N VAL A 29 -4.34 -5.64 2.85
CA VAL A 29 -5.64 -5.24 2.32
C VAL A 29 -5.64 -5.34 0.79
N ILE A 30 -4.63 -4.77 0.11
CA ILE A 30 -4.55 -4.83 -1.35
C ILE A 30 -4.29 -6.25 -1.86
N THR A 31 -3.55 -7.05 -1.10
CA THR A 31 -3.27 -8.46 -1.43
C THR A 31 -4.53 -9.31 -1.37
N ILE A 32 -5.31 -9.19 -0.28
CA ILE A 32 -6.60 -9.88 -0.13
C ILE A 32 -7.56 -9.45 -1.23
N PHE A 33 -7.64 -8.14 -1.51
CA PHE A 33 -8.51 -7.62 -2.56
C PHE A 33 -8.11 -8.13 -3.95
N SER A 34 -6.81 -8.16 -4.26
CA SER A 34 -6.30 -8.70 -5.53
C SER A 34 -6.62 -10.19 -5.72
N GLY A 35 -6.60 -10.96 -4.63
CA GLY A 35 -7.07 -12.35 -4.63
C GLY A 35 -8.59 -12.44 -4.85
N ALA A 36 -9.37 -11.59 -4.17
CA ALA A 36 -10.82 -11.55 -4.30
C ALA A 36 -11.31 -11.15 -5.71
N THR A 37 -10.57 -10.29 -6.41
CA THR A 37 -10.87 -9.89 -7.80
C THR A 37 -10.25 -10.80 -8.87
N GLN A 38 -9.53 -11.86 -8.46
CA GLN A 38 -8.79 -12.75 -9.36
C GLN A 38 -7.81 -12.01 -10.29
N LEU A 39 -7.05 -11.06 -9.73
CA LEU A 39 -5.99 -10.38 -10.49
C LEU A 39 -4.98 -11.41 -10.99
N SER A 40 -4.49 -11.25 -12.23
CA SER A 40 -3.54 -12.17 -12.83
C SER A 40 -2.31 -12.37 -11.95
N LEU A 41 -2.07 -13.60 -11.52
CA LEU A 41 -1.03 -13.95 -10.55
C LEU A 41 0.39 -13.55 -11.00
N PRO A 42 0.79 -13.71 -12.28
CA PRO A 42 2.10 -13.24 -12.74
C PRO A 42 2.27 -11.72 -12.60
N LEU A 43 1.25 -10.93 -12.96
CA LEU A 43 1.27 -9.47 -12.78
C LEU A 43 1.35 -9.10 -11.31
N PHE A 44 0.51 -9.74 -10.47
CA PHE A 44 0.51 -9.49 -9.04
C PHE A 44 1.88 -9.76 -8.44
N VAL A 45 2.47 -10.94 -8.68
CA VAL A 45 3.77 -11.31 -8.13
C VAL A 45 4.87 -10.37 -8.63
N GLY A 46 4.94 -10.11 -9.94
CA GLY A 46 5.96 -9.22 -10.51
C GLY A 46 5.92 -7.81 -9.91
N VAL A 47 4.72 -7.22 -9.83
CA VAL A 47 4.55 -5.90 -9.22
C VAL A 47 4.77 -5.92 -7.71
N SER A 48 4.35 -6.97 -7.02
CA SER A 48 4.55 -7.14 -5.58
C SER A 48 6.03 -7.15 -5.21
N VAL A 49 6.83 -7.92 -5.96
CA VAL A 49 8.29 -7.99 -5.77
C VAL A 49 8.91 -6.63 -6.03
N LEU A 50 8.54 -5.95 -7.12
CA LEU A 50 9.02 -4.61 -7.43
C LEU A 50 8.70 -3.61 -6.32
N ALA A 51 7.46 -3.58 -5.84
CA ALA A 51 7.01 -2.67 -4.79
C ALA A 51 7.75 -2.93 -3.46
N ARG A 52 7.99 -4.20 -3.12
CA ARG A 52 8.76 -4.59 -1.93
C ARG A 52 10.22 -4.20 -2.04
N ALA A 53 10.87 -4.53 -3.15
CA ALA A 53 12.23 -4.13 -3.41
C ALA A 53 12.34 -2.60 -3.27
N LEU A 54 11.51 -1.85 -3.98
CA LEU A 54 11.55 -0.38 -3.94
C LEU A 54 11.41 0.17 -2.51
N ARG A 55 10.46 -0.33 -1.73
CA ARG A 55 10.30 0.10 -0.32
C ARG A 55 11.57 -0.11 0.51
N PHE A 56 12.14 -1.33 0.49
CA PHE A 56 13.31 -1.64 1.30
C PHE A 56 14.57 -0.94 0.80
N PHE A 57 14.77 -0.88 -0.52
CA PHE A 57 15.92 -0.20 -1.12
C PHE A 57 15.86 1.32 -0.89
N ILE A 58 14.68 1.96 -0.93
CA ILE A 58 14.54 3.38 -0.59
C ILE A 58 14.96 3.60 0.86
N VAL A 59 14.47 2.80 1.80
CA VAL A 59 14.82 2.93 3.22
C VAL A 59 16.32 2.70 3.43
N ALA A 60 16.88 1.67 2.80
CA ALA A 60 18.31 1.37 2.87
C ALA A 60 19.17 2.51 2.27
N ALA A 61 18.79 3.06 1.12
CA ALA A 61 19.50 4.16 0.47
C ALA A 61 19.44 5.45 1.31
N LEU A 62 18.30 5.73 1.95
CA LEU A 62 18.15 6.84 2.88
C LEU A 62 19.04 6.67 4.12
N LEU A 63 19.09 5.47 4.70
CA LEU A 63 19.98 5.16 5.83
C LEU A 63 21.45 5.25 5.43
N TRP A 64 21.81 4.79 4.23
CA TRP A 64 23.19 4.85 3.72
C TRP A 64 23.66 6.29 3.51
N LYS A 65 22.79 7.16 2.95
CA LYS A 65 23.15 8.55 2.63
C LYS A 65 23.13 9.48 3.85
N PHE A 66 22.15 9.32 4.74
CA PHE A 66 21.90 10.27 5.84
C PHE A 66 22.22 9.73 7.23
N GLY A 67 22.46 8.43 7.38
CA GLY A 67 22.87 7.81 8.64
C GLY A 67 21.78 7.79 9.72
N ALA A 68 22.22 7.79 10.99
CA ALA A 68 21.37 7.66 12.18
C ALA A 68 20.20 8.66 12.30
N PRO A 69 20.31 9.95 11.90
CA PRO A 69 19.21 10.91 12.00
C PRO A 69 17.93 10.48 11.26
N ILE A 70 18.07 9.76 10.13
CA ILE A 70 16.91 9.33 9.35
C ILE A 70 16.21 8.12 9.98
N ARG A 71 16.93 7.31 10.75
CA ARG A 71 16.35 6.18 11.49
C ARG A 71 15.33 6.68 12.52
N ASP A 72 15.70 7.67 13.32
CA ASP A 72 14.80 8.27 14.32
C ASP A 72 13.58 8.94 13.67
N PHE A 73 13.79 9.56 12.50
CA PHE A 73 12.69 10.16 11.73
C PHE A 73 11.71 9.09 11.23
N ILE A 74 12.22 8.00 10.66
CA ILE A 74 11.42 6.88 10.16
C ILE A 74 10.66 6.21 11.30
N GLU A 75 11.34 5.87 12.41
CA GLU A 75 10.72 5.20 13.56
C GLU A 75 9.65 6.08 14.23
N ARG A 76 9.89 7.39 14.42
CA ARG A 76 8.89 8.30 15.03
C ARG A 76 7.70 8.59 14.13
N ARG A 77 7.88 8.65 12.80
CA ARG A 77 6.82 9.08 11.88
C ARG A 77 6.04 7.93 11.26
N LEU A 78 6.64 6.75 11.06
CA LEU A 78 5.93 5.62 10.46
C LEU A 78 4.73 5.18 11.29
N GLY A 79 4.88 5.08 12.62
CA GLY A 79 3.77 4.71 13.50
C GLY A 79 2.64 5.75 13.48
N LEU A 80 2.99 7.03 13.47
CA LEU A 80 2.03 8.14 13.42
C LEU A 80 1.29 8.20 12.07
N LEU A 81 2.02 8.07 10.96
CA LEU A 81 1.45 8.01 9.61
C LEU A 81 0.54 6.80 9.42
N PHE A 82 0.94 5.63 9.94
CA PHE A 82 0.12 4.43 9.92
C PHE A 82 -1.18 4.61 10.72
N THR A 83 -1.08 5.14 11.94
CA THR A 83 -2.24 5.39 12.80
C THR A 83 -3.19 6.39 12.16
N LEU A 84 -2.66 7.51 11.66
CA LEU A 84 -3.45 8.53 10.96
C LEU A 84 -4.14 7.94 9.72
N PHE A 85 -3.44 7.13 8.94
CA PHE A 85 -4.02 6.48 7.77
C PHE A 85 -5.18 5.55 8.13
N VAL A 86 -5.04 4.73 9.18
CA VAL A 86 -6.10 3.83 9.65
C VAL A 86 -7.31 4.63 10.17
N VAL A 87 -7.07 5.70 10.93
CA VAL A 87 -8.13 6.59 11.42
C VAL A 87 -8.88 7.24 10.26
N LEU A 88 -8.17 7.76 9.24
CA LEU A 88 -8.79 8.35 8.06
C LEU A 88 -9.56 7.33 7.24
N LEU A 89 -9.06 6.10 7.11
CA LEU A 89 -9.75 5.03 6.38
C LEU A 89 -11.08 4.67 7.06
N ILE A 90 -11.04 4.41 8.37
CA ILE A 90 -12.24 4.07 9.16
C ILE A 90 -13.20 5.27 9.22
N GLY A 91 -12.67 6.47 9.47
CA GLY A 91 -13.44 7.71 9.51
C GLY A 91 -14.11 8.03 8.18
N GLY A 92 -13.41 7.86 7.05
CA GLY A 92 -13.96 8.05 5.71
C GLY A 92 -15.09 7.06 5.40
N PHE A 93 -14.92 5.78 5.77
CA PHE A 93 -15.99 4.78 5.66
C PHE A 93 -17.18 5.09 6.58
N TYR A 94 -16.94 5.63 7.77
CA TYR A 94 -18.02 6.02 8.69
C TYR A 94 -18.80 7.23 8.17
N ALA A 95 -18.10 8.26 7.68
CA ALA A 95 -18.72 9.47 7.15
C ALA A 95 -19.60 9.18 5.91
N THR A 96 -19.14 8.30 5.02
CA THR A 96 -19.92 7.86 3.85
C THR A 96 -21.14 7.02 4.20
N ARG A 97 -21.24 6.50 5.44
CA ARG A 97 -22.44 5.80 5.93
C ARG A 97 -23.54 6.75 6.42
N TYR A 98 -23.19 7.98 6.77
CA TYR A 98 -24.13 9.02 7.24
C TYR A 98 -24.67 9.91 6.11
N LEU A 99 -24.08 9.80 4.91
CA LEU A 99 -24.55 10.38 3.65
C LEU A 99 -25.39 9.35 2.88
#